data_AF-A0A933R9K5-F1
#
_entry.id   AF-A0A933R9K5-F1
#
_cell.length_a   1.000
_cell.length_b   1.000
_cell.length_c   1.000
_cell.angle_alpha   90.00
_cell.angle_beta   90.00
_cell.angle_gamma   90.00
#
_symmetry.space_group_name_H-M   'P 1'
#
loop_
_entity.id
_entity.type
_entity.pdbx_description
1 polymer ?
#
loop_
_entity_poly.entity_id
_entity_poly.type
_entity_poly.pdbx_seq_one_letter_code
_entity_poly.pdbx_strand_id
1 'polypeptide(L)' 'MSGPSTRVAVIGASGYTGAELLRLCAQHPTFDLIYATGDSQAGTLAADAYPSVSAA' A
#
# COMPACT_ATOMS: atom_id res chain seq x y z
N MET A 1 7.47 -8.42 16.66
CA MET A 1 6.39 -9.20 17.31
C MET A 1 5.43 -9.63 16.23
N SER A 2 5.39 -10.92 15.89
CA SER A 2 4.56 -11.45 14.80
C SER A 2 3.16 -11.75 15.32
N GLY A 3 2.27 -10.75 15.29
CA GLY A 3 0.83 -10.97 15.42
C GLY A 3 0.23 -11.49 14.11
N PRO A 4 -1.04 -11.93 14.09
CA PRO A 4 -1.69 -12.33 12.84
C PRO A 4 -1.77 -11.14 11.87
N SER A 5 -1.40 -11.37 10.60
CA SER A 5 -1.45 -10.33 9.58
C SER A 5 -2.88 -10.12 9.08
N THR A 6 -3.38 -8.89 9.19
CA THR A 6 -4.64 -8.45 8.60
C THR A 6 -4.42 -8.15 7.14
N ARG A 7 -5.16 -8.83 6.26
CA ARG A 7 -5.12 -8.59 4.82
C ARG A 7 -5.83 -7.29 4.49
N VAL A 8 -5.16 -6.39 3.78
CA VAL A 8 -5.66 -5.04 3.46
C VAL A 8 -5.65 -4.83 1.94
N ALA A 9 -6.70 -4.19 1.44
CA ALA A 9 -6.77 -3.69 0.07
C ALA A 9 -7.07 -2.19 0.08
N VAL A 10 -6.40 -1.42 -0.80
CA VAL A 10 -6.59 0.03 -0.92
C VAL A 10 -7.18 0.38 -2.29
N ILE A 11 -8.37 0.98 -2.29
CA ILE A 11 -9.07 1.46 -3.50
C ILE A 11 -8.94 2.99 -3.55
N GLY A 12 -8.51 3.54 -4.69
CA GLY A 12 -8.16 4.96 -4.79
C GLY A 12 -6.72 5.24 -4.35
N ALA A 13 -5.84 4.25 -4.49
CA ALA A 13 -4.43 4.30 -4.10
C ALA A 13 -3.64 5.43 -4.79
N SER A 14 -4.10 5.90 -5.95
CA SER A 14 -3.45 6.97 -6.72
C SER A 14 -3.68 8.39 -6.17
N GLY A 15 -4.63 8.56 -5.24
CA GLY A 15 -4.83 9.84 -4.55
C GLY A 15 -3.86 10.03 -3.38
N TYR A 16 -3.71 11.26 -2.89
CA TYR A 16 -2.78 11.57 -1.79
C TYR A 16 -3.04 10.74 -0.52
N THR A 17 -4.31 10.61 -0.13
CA THR A 17 -4.70 9.78 1.03
C THR A 17 -4.43 8.30 0.78
N GLY A 18 -4.65 7.84 -0.46
CA GLY A 18 -4.36 6.46 -0.85
C GLY A 18 -2.86 6.15 -0.76
N ALA A 19 -2.02 7.01 -1.30
CA ALA A 19 -0.57 6.89 -1.25
C ALA A 19 -0.03 6.91 0.20
N GLU A 20 -0.58 7.78 1.06
CA GLU A 20 -0.17 7.81 2.47
C GLU A 20 -0.65 6.57 3.24
N LEU A 21 -1.85 6.06 2.93
CA LEU A 21 -2.33 4.81 3.50
C LEU A 21 -1.44 3.63 3.09
N LEU A 22 -1.00 3.57 1.83
CA LEU A 22 -0.04 2.56 1.38
C LEU A 22 1.27 2.63 2.16
N ARG A 23 1.81 3.82 2.39
CA ARG A 23 3.05 4.03 3.17
C ARG A 23 2.90 3.53 4.61
N LEU A 24 1.79 3.86 5.26
CA LEU A 24 1.50 3.41 6.61
C LEU A 24 1.31 1.89 6.68
N CYS A 25 0.57 1.30 5.73
CA CYS A 25 0.37 -0.14 5.63
C CYS A 25 1.68 -0.89 5.41
N ALA A 26 2.57 -0.39 4.55
CA ALA A 26 3.87 -1.01 4.26
C ALA A 26 4.80 -1.08 5.49
N GLN A 27 4.60 -0.20 6.47
CA GLN A 27 5.40 -0.14 7.71
C GLN A 27 4.66 -0.73 8.92
N HIS A 28 3.41 -1.18 8.76
CA HIS A 28 2.59 -1.61 9.88
C HIS A 28 2.92 -3.07 10.25
N PRO A 29 3.20 -3.38 11.53
CA PRO A 29 3.73 -4.68 11.96
C PRO A 29 2.77 -5.87 11.78
N THR A 30 1.50 -5.60 11.49
CA THR A 30 0.47 -6.62 11.35
C THR A 30 -0.40 -6.44 10.10
N PHE A 31 -0.06 -5.54 9.17
CA PHE A 31 -0.83 -5.44 7.92
C PHE A 31 -0.10 -6.15 6.79
N ASP A 32 -0.88 -6.87 5.99
CA ASP A 32 -0.44 -7.49 4.75
C ASP A 32 -1.22 -6.83 3.61
N LEU A 33 -0.55 -5.93 2.89
CA LEU A 33 -1.16 -5.20 1.78
C LEU A 33 -1.17 -6.12 0.55
N ILE A 34 -2.35 -6.66 0.23
CA ILE A 34 -2.52 -7.66 -0.83
C ILE A 34 -2.97 -7.08 -2.16
N TYR A 35 -3.50 -5.85 -2.17
CA TYR A 35 -4.04 -5.23 -3.37
C TYR A 35 -4.09 -3.70 -3.25
N ALA A 36 -3.74 -3.00 -4.33
CA ALA A 36 -3.89 -1.57 -4.46
C ALA A 36 -4.37 -1.23 -5.87
N THR A 37 -5.35 -0.33 -6.00
CA THR A 37 -5.85 0.12 -7.30
C THR A 37 -6.13 1.62 -7.31
N GLY A 38 -5.92 2.26 -8.44
CA GLY A 38 -6.20 3.67 -8.71
C GLY A 38 -6.22 3.93 -10.21
N ASP A 39 -7.05 4.88 -10.63
CA ASP A 39 -7.36 5.10 -12.05
C ASP A 39 -6.14 5.59 -12.86
N SER A 40 -5.45 6.62 -12.35
CA SER A 40 -4.35 7.28 -13.07
C SER A 40 -3.04 6.48 -13.13
N GLN A 41 -2.88 5.43 -12.33
CA GLN A 41 -1.63 4.67 -12.19
C GLN A 41 -1.84 3.16 -12.39
N ALA A 42 -2.89 2.77 -13.12
CA ALA A 42 -3.19 1.37 -13.40
C ALA A 42 -2.04 0.68 -14.15
N GLY A 43 -1.68 -0.53 -13.73
CA GLY A 43 -0.59 -1.32 -14.32
C GLY A 43 0.81 -1.01 -13.78
N THR A 44 0.95 0.01 -12.93
CA THR A 44 2.22 0.36 -12.27
C THR A 44 2.26 -0.22 -10.85
N LEU A 45 3.39 -0.77 -10.43
CA LEU A 45 3.53 -1.20 -9.03
C LEU A 45 3.54 0.01 -8.10
N ALA A 46 2.92 -0.13 -6.92
CA ALA A 46 2.87 0.96 -5.95
C ALA A 46 4.27 1.43 -5.51
N ALA A 47 5.24 0.51 -5.43
CA ALA A 47 6.64 0.84 -5.11
C ALA A 47 7.33 1.65 -6.22
N ASP A 48 6.95 1.46 -7.48
CA ASP A 48 7.49 2.23 -8.61
C ASP A 48 6.89 3.64 -8.66
N ALA A 49 5.61 3.76 -8.30
CA ALA A 49 4.91 5.04 -8.25
C ALA A 49 5.28 5.88 -7.01
N TYR A 50 5.55 5.22 -5.87
CA TYR A 50 5.81 5.86 -4.59
C TYR A 50 7.00 5.21 -3.90
N PRO A 51 8.22 5.80 -3.99
CA PRO A 51 9.42 5.23 -3.38
C PRO A 51 9.30 5.01 -1.86
N SER A 52 8.43 5.77 -1.19
CA SER A 52 8.13 5.63 0.24
C SER A 52 7.33 4.37 0.60
N VAL A 53 6.78 3.66 -0.39
CA VAL A 53 5.96 2.44 -0.26
C VAL A 53 6.79 1.17 -0.48
N SER A 54 8.13 1.27 -0.57
CA SER A 54 8.98 0.07 -0.56
C SER A 54 8.82 -0.68 0.76
N ALA A 55 8.34 -1.93 0.69
CA ALA A 55 8.48 -2.86 1.79
C ALA A 55 9.98 -3.05 2.09
N ALA A 56 10.34 -3.09 3.37
CA ALA A 56 11.65 -3.55 3.82
C ALA A 56 11.72 -5.09 3.77
#